data_AF-X1EPS9-F1
#
_entry.id   AF-X1EPS9-F1
#
_cell.length_a   1.000
_cell.length_b   1.000
_cell.length_c   1.000
_cell.angle_alpha   90.00
_cell.angle_beta   90.00
_cell.angle_gamma   90.00
#
_symmetry.space_group_name_H-M   'P 1'
#
loop_
_entity.id
_entity.type
_entity.pdbx_description
1 polymer ?
#
loop_
_entity_poly.entity_id
_entity_poly.type
_entity_poly.pdbx_seq_one_letter_code
_entity_poly.pdbx_strand_id
1 'polypeptide(L)'
;MHEVSAHETAEVIEEKGTTVVFGSPHFVDEETIRVRDEAIRFKKCVISTGSHPVTPAIEGLGKIDYLTNENVFDLETLPEDMIILGGGPVGVELA
;
A
#
# COMPACT_ATOMS: atom_id res chain seq x y z
N MET A 1 -15.61 6.24 0.85
CA MET A 1 -14.65 5.15 0.54
C MET A 1 -15.16 3.76 0.94
N HIS A 2 -15.86 3.60 2.07
CA HIS A 2 -16.33 2.29 2.57
C HIS A 2 -17.27 1.50 1.63
N GLU A 3 -18.10 2.15 0.80
CA GLU A 3 -19.00 1.41 -0.11
C GLU A 3 -18.28 0.72 -1.27
N VAL A 4 -17.09 1.20 -1.66
CA VAL A 4 -16.38 0.69 -2.85
C VAL A 4 -15.67 -0.63 -2.56
N SER A 5 -15.19 -0.86 -1.33
CA SER A 5 -14.45 -2.07 -0.94
C SER A 5 -15.31 -3.17 -0.30
N ALA A 6 -16.62 -2.96 -0.16
CA ALA A 6 -17.52 -3.90 0.53
C ALA A 6 -17.58 -5.30 -0.11
N HIS A 7 -17.20 -5.42 -1.38
CA HIS A 7 -17.18 -6.68 -2.13
C HIS A 7 -15.84 -7.42 -2.10
N GLU A 8 -14.84 -6.87 -1.41
CA GLU A 8 -13.45 -7.36 -1.39
C GLU A 8 -12.96 -7.67 0.03
N THR A 9 -13.87 -7.83 1.00
CA THR A 9 -13.50 -8.22 2.36
C THR A 9 -13.00 -9.67 2.41
N ALA A 10 -12.26 -10.02 3.46
CA ALA A 10 -11.76 -11.38 3.63
C ALA A 10 -12.90 -12.40 3.67
N GLU A 11 -14.00 -12.10 4.34
CA GLU A 11 -15.17 -12.99 4.46
C GLU A 11 -15.77 -13.31 3.09
N VAL A 12 -15.93 -12.29 2.23
CA VAL A 12 -16.46 -12.47 0.86
C VAL A 12 -15.51 -13.30 -0.01
N ILE A 13 -14.21 -13.17 0.19
CA ILE A 13 -13.19 -13.94 -0.53
C ILE A 13 -13.16 -15.40 -0.02
N GLU A 14 -13.30 -15.59 1.28
CA GLU A 14 -13.36 -16.91 1.93
C GLU A 14 -14.61 -17.71 1.53
N GLU A 15 -15.77 -17.05 1.41
CA GLU A 15 -17.01 -17.67 0.89
C GLU A 15 -16.83 -18.25 -0.53
N LYS A 16 -15.90 -17.70 -1.31
CA LYS A 16 -15.54 -18.22 -2.66
C LYS A 16 -14.53 -19.36 -2.61
N GLY A 17 -14.17 -19.86 -1.43
CA GLY A 17 -13.27 -21.00 -1.22
C GLY A 17 -11.78 -20.63 -1.24
N THR A 18 -11.43 -19.37 -1.06
CA THR A 18 -10.03 -18.90 -0.99
C THR A 18 -9.62 -18.68 0.47
N THR A 19 -8.51 -19.27 0.91
CA THR A 19 -7.96 -19.00 2.24
C THR A 19 -7.29 -17.63 2.28
N VAL A 20 -7.71 -16.76 3.20
CA VAL A 20 -7.11 -15.44 3.42
C VAL A 20 -6.25 -15.48 4.67
N VAL A 21 -4.99 -15.06 4.56
CA VAL A 21 -4.06 -15.00 5.69
C VAL A 21 -3.51 -13.58 5.81
N PHE A 22 -3.80 -12.94 6.94
CA PHE A 22 -3.30 -11.59 7.23
C PHE A 22 -1.90 -11.63 7.82
N GLY A 23 -1.00 -10.79 7.33
CA GLY A 23 0.34 -10.61 7.86
C GLY A 23 1.32 -10.08 6.82
N SER A 24 2.60 -10.04 7.18
CA SER A 24 3.69 -9.64 6.29
C SER A 24 4.46 -10.87 5.81
N PRO A 25 4.12 -11.43 4.63
CA PRO A 25 4.77 -12.62 4.10
C PRO A 25 6.22 -12.32 3.69
N HIS A 26 7.10 -13.31 3.86
CA HIS A 26 8.41 -13.33 3.23
C HIS A 26 8.75 -14.75 2.75
N PHE A 27 9.50 -14.85 1.64
CA PHE A 27 10.00 -16.13 1.17
C PHE A 27 11.06 -16.66 2.15
N VAL A 28 10.96 -17.95 2.48
CA VAL A 28 11.99 -18.67 3.24
C VAL A 28 12.79 -19.62 2.36
N ASP A 29 12.21 -20.00 1.21
CA ASP A 29 12.83 -20.72 0.11
C ASP A 29 12.03 -20.49 -1.20
N GLU A 30 12.37 -21.20 -2.27
CA GLU A 30 11.76 -21.04 -3.61
C GLU A 30 10.27 -21.43 -3.67
N GLU A 31 9.78 -22.24 -2.73
CA GLU A 31 8.43 -22.82 -2.75
C GLU A 31 7.63 -22.55 -1.47
N THR A 32 8.20 -21.79 -0.53
CA THR A 32 7.62 -21.57 0.80
C THR A 32 7.71 -20.11 1.21
N ILE A 33 6.57 -19.57 1.65
CA ILE A 33 6.52 -18.31 2.39
C ILE A 33 6.27 -18.58 3.87
N ARG A 34 6.73 -17.65 4.72
CA ARG A 34 6.31 -17.58 6.12
C ARG A 34 5.46 -16.33 6.34
N VAL A 35 4.32 -16.51 7.00
CA VAL A 35 3.42 -15.43 7.42
C VAL A 35 3.15 -15.62 8.91
N ARG A 36 3.62 -14.67 9.73
CA ARG A 36 3.66 -14.86 11.19
C ARG A 36 4.41 -16.16 11.53
N ASP A 37 3.76 -17.10 12.22
CA ASP A 37 4.32 -18.39 12.62
C ASP A 37 4.00 -19.53 11.63
N GLU A 38 3.22 -19.26 10.58
CA GLU A 38 2.76 -20.25 9.62
C GLU A 38 3.69 -20.34 8.40
N ALA A 39 4.07 -21.56 8.04
CA ALA A 39 4.80 -21.83 6.80
C ALA A 39 3.82 -22.36 5.74
N ILE A 40 3.72 -21.65 4.62
CA ILE A 40 2.79 -21.95 3.53
C ILE A 40 3.59 -22.33 2.30
N ARG A 41 3.44 -23.58 1.87
CA ARG A 41 4.09 -24.11 0.66
C ARG A 41 3.17 -23.97 -0.55
N PHE A 42 3.72 -23.62 -1.70
CA PHE A 42 2.97 -23.39 -2.93
C PHE A 42 3.62 -24.09 -4.13
N LYS A 43 2.83 -24.33 -5.19
CA LYS A 43 3.35 -24.81 -6.50
C LYS A 43 3.63 -23.66 -7.47
N LYS A 44 2.90 -22.55 -7.31
CA LYS A 44 3.00 -21.32 -8.09
C LYS A 44 2.72 -20.15 -7.15
N CYS A 45 3.43 -19.05 -7.35
CA CYS A 45 3.27 -17.82 -6.59
C CYS A 45 3.03 -16.65 -7.55
N VAL A 46 2.10 -15.78 -7.19
CA VAL A 46 1.89 -14.48 -7.84
C VAL A 46 2.23 -13.42 -6.81
N ILE A 47 3.11 -12.48 -7.17
CA ILE A 47 3.53 -11.37 -6.29
C ILE A 47 2.77 -10.12 -6.73
N SER A 48 1.91 -9.62 -5.85
CA SER A 48 1.06 -8.45 -6.09
C SER A 48 1.08 -7.49 -4.89
N THR A 49 2.29 -7.13 -4.41
CA THR A 49 2.50 -6.33 -3.20
C THR A 49 2.25 -4.82 -3.36
N GLY A 50 1.85 -4.37 -4.55
CA GLY A 50 1.64 -2.96 -4.84
C GLY A 50 2.94 -2.15 -4.93
N SER A 51 2.84 -0.85 -4.68
CA SER A 51 3.94 0.13 -4.69
C SER A 51 3.78 1.14 -3.55
N HIS A 52 4.83 1.93 -3.32
CA HIS A 52 4.83 3.02 -2.33
C HIS A 52 5.38 4.32 -2.94
N PRO A 53 5.05 5.49 -2.38
CA PRO A 53 5.59 6.78 -2.82
C PRO A 53 7.11 6.79 -2.76
N VAL A 54 7.75 7.25 -3.83
CA VAL A 54 9.19 7.45 -3.85
C VAL A 54 9.50 8.80 -3.19
N THR A 55 10.37 8.78 -2.17
CA THR A 55 10.90 10.02 -1.59
C THR A 55 12.15 10.44 -2.37
N PRO A 56 12.17 11.61 -3.02
CA PRO A 56 13.33 12.06 -3.78
C PRO A 56 14.49 12.40 -2.85
N ALA A 57 15.72 12.15 -3.31
CA ALA A 57 16.95 12.42 -2.55
C ALA A 57 17.29 13.93 -2.53
N ILE A 58 16.43 14.72 -1.91
CA ILE A 58 16.61 16.17 -1.71
C ILE A 58 17.16 16.39 -0.30
N GLU A 59 18.23 17.17 -0.21
CA GLU A 59 18.82 17.51 1.08
C GLU A 59 17.79 18.19 1.99
N GLY A 60 17.66 17.68 3.22
CA GLY A 60 16.72 18.21 4.20
C GLY A 60 15.30 17.68 4.12
N LEU A 61 14.88 17.08 2.99
CA LEU A 61 13.49 16.59 2.83
C LEU A 61 13.12 15.51 3.85
N GLY A 62 14.01 14.54 4.08
CA GLY A 62 13.79 13.49 5.08
C GLY A 62 13.88 13.95 6.54
N LYS A 63 14.08 15.25 6.79
CA LYS A 63 14.15 15.85 8.14
C LYS A 63 12.91 16.69 8.47
N ILE A 64 11.98 16.84 7.53
CA ILE A 64 10.74 17.58 7.71
C ILE A 64 9.56 16.64 7.50
N ASP A 65 8.40 17.01 8.03
CA ASP A 65 7.17 16.34 7.68
C ASP A 65 6.75 16.76 6.28
N TYR A 66 6.36 15.79 5.45
CA TYR A 66 5.84 16.03 4.11
C TYR A 66 4.66 15.10 3.82
N LEU A 67 3.83 15.54 2.90
CA LEU A 67 2.68 14.78 2.44
C LEU A 67 3.08 13.92 1.24
N THR A 68 2.42 12.78 1.11
CA THR A 68 2.43 11.92 -0.06
C THR A 68 1.00 11.61 -0.48
N ASN A 69 0.81 10.94 -1.61
CA ASN A 69 -0.52 10.46 -2.01
C ASN A 69 -1.11 9.43 -1.04
N GLU A 70 -0.35 8.91 -0.07
CA GLU A 70 -0.86 8.02 0.96
C GLU A 70 -1.55 8.77 2.12
N ASN A 71 -1.15 10.00 2.43
CA ASN A 71 -1.62 10.72 3.64
C ASN A 71 -2.24 12.10 3.36
N VAL A 72 -2.15 12.64 2.14
CA VAL A 72 -2.72 13.95 1.80
C VAL A 72 -4.23 14.03 2.04
N PHE A 73 -4.94 12.91 1.89
CA PHE A 73 -6.39 12.82 2.08
C PHE A 73 -6.81 12.72 3.56
N ASP A 74 -5.86 12.58 4.47
CA ASP A 74 -6.10 12.57 5.92
C ASP A 74 -6.03 13.98 6.52
N LEU A 75 -5.72 15.01 5.71
CA LEU A 75 -5.73 16.40 6.15
C LEU A 75 -7.14 16.83 6.61
N GLU A 76 -7.25 17.24 7.87
CA GLU A 76 -8.51 17.78 8.41
C GLU A 76 -8.81 19.20 7.90
N THR A 77 -7.77 19.96 7.56
CA THR A 77 -7.86 21.34 7.09
C THR A 77 -6.99 21.55 5.85
N LEU A 78 -7.53 22.28 4.87
CA LEU A 78 -6.78 22.67 3.68
C LEU A 78 -5.73 23.75 4.05
N PRO A 79 -4.43 23.56 3.75
CA PRO A 79 -3.43 24.59 3.99
C PRO A 79 -3.62 25.78 3.05
N GLU A 80 -3.23 26.97 3.51
CA GLU A 80 -3.30 28.20 2.70
C GLU A 80 -2.38 28.14 1.47
N ASP A 81 -1.20 27.52 1.62
CA ASP A 81 -0.22 27.32 0.56
C ASP A 81 0.28 25.86 0.56
N MET A 82 0.45 25.29 -0.64
CA MET A 82 1.01 23.94 -0.82
C MET A 82 1.93 23.90 -2.04
N ILE A 83 3.06 23.19 -1.92
CA ILE A 83 3.96 22.89 -3.05
C ILE A 83 3.77 21.42 -3.43
N ILE A 84 3.42 21.16 -4.69
CA ILE A 84 3.40 19.82 -5.25
C ILE A 84 4.74 19.52 -5.91
N LEU A 85 5.49 18.57 -5.34
CA LEU A 85 6.78 18.14 -5.86
C LEU A 85 6.62 16.95 -6.82
N GLY A 86 6.38 17.24 -8.09
CA GLY A 86 6.29 16.25 -9.17
C GLY A 86 5.12 16.51 -10.11
N GLY A 87 5.37 16.48 -11.43
CA GLY A 87 4.37 16.75 -12.47
C GLY A 87 3.78 15.50 -13.12
N GLY A 88 3.83 14.35 -12.44
CA GLY A 88 3.18 13.12 -12.91
C GLY A 88 1.64 13.18 -12.71
N PRO A 89 0.90 12.15 -13.16
CA PRO A 89 -0.57 12.15 -13.08
C PRO A 89 -1.11 12.48 -11.68
N VAL A 90 -0.59 11.82 -10.65
CA VAL A 90 -0.98 12.07 -9.25
C VAL A 90 -0.72 13.51 -8.82
N GLY A 91 0.43 14.09 -9.18
CA GLY A 91 0.76 15.47 -8.84
C GLY A 91 -0.14 16.48 -9.56
N VAL A 92 -0.50 16.21 -10.82
CA VAL A 92 -1.42 17.04 -11.61
C VAL A 92 -2.85 16.94 -11.09
N GLU A 93 -3.28 15.77 -10.64
CA GLU A 93 -4.61 15.56 -10.04
C GLU A 93 -4.75 16.25 -8.67
N LEU A 94 -3.66 16.39 -7.91
CA LEU A 94 -3.66 17.02 -6.59
C LEU A 94 -3.47 18.55 -6.61
N ALA A 95 -2.99 19.11 -7.72
CA ALA A 95 -2.73 20.55 -7.89
C ALA A 95 -3.99 21.33 -8.26
#